data_AF-A0A0F7FCJ2-F1
#
_entry.id   AF-A0A0F7FCJ2-F1
#
_cell.length_a   1.000
_cell.length_b   1.000
_cell.length_c   1.000
_cell.angle_alpha   90.00
_cell.angle_beta   90.00
_cell.angle_gamma   90.00
#
_symmetry.space_group_name_H-M   'P 1'
#
loop_
_entity.id
_entity.type
_entity.pdbx_description
1 polymer ?
#
loop_
_entity_poly.entity_id
_entity_poly.type
_entity_poly.pdbx_seq_one_letter_code
_entity_poly.pdbx_strand_id
1 'polypeptide(L)'
;MKVPRILHYPGSKWSMANWIISHMPPHTTYLEPYFGSGAVLFNKPPSALETVNDLDGDVVNLFRVIRDRPNELAHMVQWTPYSREEYYRSYEESADTLEKARRFLVRTWQAIGAKTSDRTGWRSNIQYDKAPHKIWPKQWREIPLEILQCCDRLKDVQLENQPALQLLERYRFPDVCIYADPPYLLETRASRMYKHEMAEEGETDEEAHLKLLDALDAHPGPVLLSGYSHPLYDERLKHWQRNERAATADRGKPRIEVLWINPVAAGEVGQLQLF
;
A
#
# COMPACT_ATOMS: atom_id res chain seq x y z
N MET A 1 -8.24 -12.87 -14.07
CA MET A 1 -6.87 -13.30 -13.69
C MET A 1 -6.51 -12.64 -12.38
N LYS A 2 -5.75 -13.29 -11.50
CA LYS A 2 -5.25 -12.67 -10.27
C LYS A 2 -4.11 -11.72 -10.61
N VAL A 3 -4.19 -10.46 -10.18
CA VAL A 3 -3.12 -9.48 -10.42
C VAL A 3 -1.95 -9.78 -9.47
N PRO A 4 -0.70 -9.86 -9.98
CA PRO A 4 0.46 -10.16 -9.16
C PRO A 4 0.90 -8.97 -8.29
N ARG A 5 1.68 -9.26 -7.24
CA ARG A 5 2.28 -8.22 -6.40
C ARG A 5 3.50 -7.63 -7.07
N ILE A 6 3.32 -6.48 -7.72
CA ILE A 6 4.40 -5.80 -8.44
C ILE A 6 5.36 -5.02 -7.52
N LEU A 7 4.89 -4.50 -6.40
CA LEU A 7 5.68 -3.67 -5.48
C LEU A 7 5.93 -4.39 -4.16
N HIS A 8 7.21 -4.60 -3.83
CA HIS A 8 7.63 -5.11 -2.53
C HIS A 8 7.76 -3.95 -1.53
N TYR A 9 6.65 -3.53 -0.93
CA TYR A 9 6.58 -2.36 -0.03
C TYR A 9 6.43 -2.76 1.45
N PRO A 10 6.95 -1.96 2.41
CA PRO A 10 6.66 -2.16 3.83
C PRO A 10 5.16 -2.08 4.12
N GLY A 11 4.69 -2.84 5.12
CA GLY A 11 3.27 -2.82 5.53
C GLY A 11 2.27 -3.47 4.56
N SER A 12 2.74 -4.02 3.42
CA SER A 12 1.89 -4.60 2.37
C SER A 12 0.85 -5.60 2.89
N LYS A 13 -0.43 -5.35 2.59
CA LYS A 13 -1.56 -6.18 3.03
C LYS A 13 -1.94 -7.33 2.09
N TRP A 14 -1.06 -7.76 1.19
CA TRP A 14 -1.37 -8.80 0.18
C TRP A 14 -1.87 -10.13 0.77
N SER A 15 -1.36 -10.57 1.93
CA SER A 15 -1.85 -11.77 2.61
C SER A 15 -3.20 -11.58 3.32
N MET A 16 -3.59 -10.33 3.56
CA MET A 16 -4.76 -9.93 4.32
C MET A 16 -5.86 -9.31 3.46
N ALA A 17 -5.57 -8.99 2.19
CA ALA A 17 -6.47 -8.28 1.29
C ALA A 17 -7.87 -8.89 1.27
N ASN A 18 -8.00 -10.21 1.07
CA ASN A 18 -9.31 -10.87 1.04
C ASN A 18 -10.12 -10.72 2.34
N TRP A 19 -9.45 -10.67 3.50
CA TRP A 19 -10.13 -10.45 4.78
C TRP A 19 -10.57 -8.99 4.92
N ILE A 20 -9.73 -8.04 4.54
CA ILE A 20 -10.11 -6.61 4.52
C ILE A 20 -11.30 -6.42 3.58
N ILE A 21 -11.23 -6.96 2.36
CA ILE A 21 -12.28 -6.86 1.34
C ILE A 21 -13.59 -7.49 1.82
N SER A 22 -13.55 -8.56 2.62
CA SER A 22 -14.78 -9.18 3.16
C SER A 22 -15.56 -8.28 4.12
N HIS A 23 -14.98 -7.19 4.59
CA HIS A 23 -15.65 -6.17 5.42
C HIS A 23 -16.06 -4.93 4.62
N MET A 24 -15.81 -4.89 3.31
CA MET A 24 -16.24 -3.79 2.46
C MET A 24 -17.71 -3.99 2.06
N PRO A 25 -18.61 -3.01 2.32
CA PRO A 25 -19.95 -3.06 1.76
C PRO A 25 -19.92 -2.83 0.24
N PRO A 26 -21.01 -3.09 -0.49
CA PRO A 26 -21.13 -2.69 -1.89
C PRO A 26 -20.89 -1.18 -2.05
N HIS A 27 -20.12 -0.79 -3.06
CA HIS A 27 -19.77 0.61 -3.30
C HIS A 27 -19.51 0.88 -4.78
N THR A 28 -19.89 2.07 -5.23
CA THR A 28 -19.68 2.56 -6.60
C THR A 28 -18.34 3.27 -6.74
N THR A 29 -17.95 4.03 -5.72
CA THR A 29 -16.72 4.80 -5.69
C THR A 29 -15.78 4.26 -4.60
N TYR A 30 -14.51 4.06 -4.95
CA TYR A 30 -13.47 3.57 -4.05
C TYR A 30 -12.32 4.57 -3.94
N LEU A 31 -11.89 4.87 -2.72
CA LEU A 31 -10.72 5.69 -2.43
C LEU A 31 -9.73 4.92 -1.54
N GLU A 32 -8.47 4.83 -1.99
CA GLU A 32 -7.35 4.31 -1.20
C GLU A 32 -6.32 5.44 -1.01
N PRO A 33 -6.41 6.25 0.06
CA PRO A 33 -5.58 7.44 0.25
C PRO A 33 -4.11 7.15 0.60
N TYR A 34 -3.82 5.90 1.01
CA TYR A 34 -2.49 5.38 1.35
C TYR A 34 -2.24 4.09 0.55
N PHE A 35 -1.94 4.25 -0.74
CA PHE A 35 -1.96 3.15 -1.71
C PHE A 35 -0.85 2.11 -1.49
N GLY A 36 0.39 2.56 -1.22
CA GLY A 36 1.55 1.69 -1.07
C GLY A 36 1.70 0.69 -2.21
N SER A 37 1.51 -0.60 -1.90
CA SER A 37 1.63 -1.70 -2.89
C SER A 37 0.36 -2.04 -3.66
N GLY A 38 -0.77 -1.38 -3.37
CA GLY A 38 -2.07 -1.62 -3.99
C GLY A 38 -2.73 -2.96 -3.65
N ALA A 39 -2.38 -3.54 -2.51
CA ALA A 39 -2.83 -4.87 -2.11
C ALA A 39 -4.36 -5.03 -2.18
N VAL A 40 -5.11 -4.02 -1.75
CA VAL A 40 -6.58 -4.08 -1.72
C VAL A 40 -7.16 -3.79 -3.10
N LEU A 41 -6.78 -2.68 -3.75
CA LEU A 41 -7.20 -2.37 -5.14
C LEU A 41 -7.04 -3.57 -6.09
N PHE A 42 -5.89 -4.24 -6.07
CA PHE A 42 -5.57 -5.33 -7.00
C PHE A 42 -6.30 -6.65 -6.69
N ASN A 43 -6.83 -6.83 -5.47
CA ASN A 43 -7.55 -8.05 -5.08
C ASN A 43 -9.06 -7.85 -4.92
N LYS A 44 -9.57 -6.61 -4.81
CA LYS A 44 -11.01 -6.33 -4.79
C LYS A 44 -11.62 -6.44 -6.19
N PRO A 45 -12.92 -6.79 -6.31
CA PRO A 45 -13.68 -6.57 -7.53
C PRO A 45 -13.60 -5.08 -7.95
N PRO A 46 -13.46 -4.73 -9.23
CA PRO A 46 -13.45 -3.33 -9.67
C PRO A 46 -14.74 -2.60 -9.29
N SER A 47 -14.59 -1.34 -8.86
CA SER A 47 -15.71 -0.40 -8.70
C SER A 47 -15.86 0.49 -9.94
N ALA A 48 -16.99 1.19 -10.06
CA ALA A 48 -17.24 2.07 -11.21
C ALA A 48 -16.25 3.24 -11.27
N LEU A 49 -15.86 3.78 -10.12
CA LEU A 49 -14.85 4.81 -9.97
C LEU A 49 -13.85 4.41 -8.90
N GLU A 50 -12.57 4.44 -9.21
CA GLU A 50 -11.51 4.09 -8.28
C GLU A 50 -10.38 5.12 -8.33
N THR A 51 -10.02 5.63 -7.15
CA THR A 51 -8.94 6.60 -6.98
C THR A 51 -7.98 6.07 -5.95
N VAL A 52 -6.69 6.09 -6.28
CA VAL A 52 -5.63 5.78 -5.34
C VAL A 52 -4.65 6.93 -5.22
N ASN A 53 -4.11 7.09 -4.02
CA ASN A 53 -3.17 8.14 -3.69
C ASN A 53 -2.03 7.59 -2.86
N ASP A 54 -0.84 8.14 -3.08
CA ASP A 54 0.27 7.99 -2.14
C ASP A 54 1.00 9.33 -2.05
N LEU A 55 1.56 9.63 -0.88
CA LEU A 55 2.38 10.81 -0.71
C LEU A 55 3.77 10.60 -1.33
N ASP A 56 4.26 9.36 -1.36
CA ASP A 56 5.52 9.01 -2.01
C ASP A 56 5.39 9.08 -3.54
N GLY A 57 5.94 10.15 -4.12
CA GLY A 57 5.94 10.35 -5.57
C GLY A 57 6.62 9.22 -6.36
N ASP A 58 7.51 8.42 -5.75
CA ASP A 58 8.13 7.26 -6.42
C ASP A 58 7.10 6.12 -6.60
N VAL A 59 6.19 5.93 -5.64
CA VAL A 59 5.07 4.98 -5.73
C VAL A 59 4.14 5.42 -6.86
N VAL A 60 3.68 6.67 -6.85
CA VAL A 60 2.76 7.19 -7.87
C VAL A 60 3.42 7.16 -9.26
N ASN A 61 4.70 7.53 -9.35
CA ASN A 61 5.44 7.45 -10.60
C ASN A 61 5.51 6.02 -11.14
N LEU A 62 5.79 5.02 -10.29
CA LEU A 62 5.82 3.62 -10.71
C LEU A 62 4.48 3.19 -11.33
N PHE A 63 3.37 3.40 -10.62
CA PHE A 63 2.06 2.94 -11.10
C PHE A 63 1.58 3.71 -12.33
N ARG A 64 1.91 5.00 -12.44
CA ARG A 64 1.68 5.78 -13.67
C ARG A 64 2.46 5.21 -14.85
N VAL A 65 3.73 4.87 -14.67
CA VAL A 65 4.56 4.27 -15.74
C VAL A 65 4.07 2.87 -16.10
N ILE A 66 3.63 2.04 -15.14
CA ILE A 66 3.02 0.74 -15.42
C ILE A 66 1.76 0.91 -16.28
N ARG A 67 0.93 1.92 -16.00
CA ARG A 67 -0.28 2.20 -16.79
C ARG A 67 0.06 2.72 -18.19
N ASP A 68 0.95 3.70 -18.28
CA ASP A 68 1.13 4.51 -19.49
C ASP A 68 2.22 3.94 -20.44
N ARG A 69 3.28 3.31 -19.90
CA ARG A 69 4.44 2.79 -20.64
C ARG A 69 4.85 1.37 -20.20
N PRO A 70 3.90 0.40 -20.11
CA PRO A 70 4.14 -0.93 -19.56
C PRO A 70 5.23 -1.71 -20.30
N ASN A 71 5.20 -1.68 -21.64
CA ASN A 71 6.12 -2.45 -22.47
C ASN A 71 7.57 -1.93 -22.34
N GLU A 72 7.75 -0.62 -22.26
CA GLU A 72 9.06 0.01 -22.11
C GLU A 72 9.65 -0.30 -20.74
N LEU A 73 8.84 -0.20 -19.67
CA LEU A 73 9.29 -0.55 -18.32
C LEU A 73 9.63 -2.04 -18.22
N ALA A 74 8.75 -2.91 -18.74
CA ALA A 74 8.99 -4.35 -18.75
C ALA A 74 10.29 -4.69 -19.49
N HIS A 75 10.54 -4.08 -20.64
CA HIS A 75 11.78 -4.28 -21.39
C HIS A 75 13.03 -3.82 -20.62
N MET A 76 12.97 -2.66 -19.96
CA MET A 76 14.10 -2.18 -19.14
C MET A 76 14.37 -3.09 -17.94
N VAL A 77 13.32 -3.58 -17.27
CA VAL A 77 13.45 -4.49 -16.13
C VAL A 77 13.96 -5.87 -16.57
N GLN A 78 13.52 -6.37 -17.74
CA GLN A 78 13.96 -7.65 -18.32
C GLN A 78 15.49 -7.75 -18.43
N TRP A 79 16.15 -6.63 -18.77
CA TRP A 79 17.60 -6.55 -18.94
C TRP A 79 18.33 -5.98 -17.72
N THR A 80 17.62 -5.70 -16.62
CA THR A 80 18.23 -5.27 -15.37
C THR A 80 18.61 -6.49 -14.54
N PRO A 81 19.90 -6.73 -14.25
CA PRO A 81 20.30 -7.89 -13.46
C PRO A 81 19.93 -7.73 -11.98
N TYR A 82 19.74 -8.88 -11.31
CA TYR A 82 19.72 -8.94 -9.85
C TYR A 82 21.17 -8.76 -9.35
N SER A 83 21.57 -7.52 -9.08
CA SER A 83 22.96 -7.11 -8.92
C SER A 83 23.12 -6.11 -7.78
N ARG A 84 24.20 -6.26 -7.02
CA ARG A 84 24.59 -5.31 -5.99
C ARG A 84 24.85 -3.92 -6.55
N GLU A 85 25.47 -3.84 -7.73
CA GLU A 85 25.78 -2.57 -8.37
C GLU A 85 24.51 -1.86 -8.83
N GLU A 86 23.58 -2.58 -9.48
CA GLU A 86 22.27 -2.04 -9.84
C GLU A 86 21.50 -1.55 -8.62
N TYR A 87 21.54 -2.30 -7.52
CA TYR A 87 20.93 -1.89 -6.27
C TYR A 87 21.48 -0.57 -5.75
N TYR A 88 22.81 -0.39 -5.73
CA TYR A 88 23.38 0.88 -5.26
C TYR A 88 23.12 2.05 -6.22
N ARG A 89 23.27 1.82 -7.53
CA ARG A 89 22.97 2.83 -8.56
C ARG A 89 21.51 3.22 -8.60
N SER A 90 20.61 2.34 -8.15
CA SER A 90 19.18 2.68 -8.07
C SER A 90 18.92 3.91 -7.20
N TYR A 91 19.77 4.21 -6.21
CA TYR A 91 19.64 5.39 -5.35
C TYR A 91 20.07 6.72 -6.00
N GLU A 92 20.68 6.68 -7.18
CA GLU A 92 21.02 7.89 -7.93
C GLU A 92 19.74 8.56 -8.46
N GLU A 93 19.78 9.88 -8.55
CA GLU A 93 18.69 10.66 -9.12
C GLU A 93 18.58 10.46 -10.64
N SER A 94 17.36 10.60 -11.15
CA SER A 94 17.08 10.64 -12.59
C SER A 94 15.90 11.57 -12.84
N ALA A 95 15.98 12.37 -13.90
CA ALA A 95 14.86 13.16 -14.38
C ALA A 95 13.88 12.34 -15.23
N ASP A 96 14.32 11.19 -15.76
CA ASP A 96 13.46 10.29 -16.54
C ASP A 96 12.55 9.48 -15.62
N THR A 97 11.24 9.67 -15.78
CA THR A 97 10.20 8.96 -15.03
C THR A 97 10.26 7.46 -15.22
N LEU A 98 10.64 6.98 -16.41
CA LEU A 98 10.74 5.56 -16.72
C LEU A 98 11.91 4.93 -15.96
N GLU A 99 13.10 5.55 -16.03
CA GLU A 99 14.26 5.13 -15.23
C GLU A 99 14.00 5.22 -13.73
N LYS A 100 13.30 6.25 -13.25
CA LYS A 100 12.88 6.34 -11.84
C LYS A 100 12.04 5.14 -11.43
N ALA A 101 11.05 4.74 -12.23
CA ALA A 101 10.22 3.57 -11.96
C ALA A 101 11.05 2.27 -11.95
N ARG A 102 11.95 2.08 -12.92
CA ARG A 102 12.86 0.92 -12.95
C ARG A 102 13.73 0.85 -11.70
N ARG A 103 14.39 1.96 -11.34
CA ARG A 103 15.23 2.05 -10.14
C ARG A 103 14.43 1.82 -8.85
N PHE A 104 13.18 2.28 -8.80
CA PHE A 104 12.30 2.03 -7.67
C PHE A 104 11.94 0.54 -7.52
N LEU A 105 11.65 -0.16 -8.62
CA LEU A 105 11.50 -1.62 -8.60
C LEU A 105 12.78 -2.33 -8.15
N VAL A 106 13.94 -1.93 -8.67
CA VAL A 106 15.24 -2.50 -8.27
C VAL A 106 15.45 -2.40 -6.76
N ARG A 107 15.30 -1.20 -6.19
CA ARG A 107 15.58 -1.00 -4.76
C ARG A 107 14.59 -1.71 -3.86
N THR A 108 13.32 -1.80 -4.24
CA THR A 108 12.28 -2.45 -3.43
C THR A 108 12.38 -3.97 -3.46
N TRP A 109 12.76 -4.56 -4.60
CA TRP A 109 12.92 -6.01 -4.74
C TRP A 109 14.28 -6.54 -4.27
N GLN A 110 15.36 -5.76 -4.47
CA GLN A 110 16.73 -6.19 -4.17
C GLN A 110 17.23 -5.74 -2.78
N ALA A 111 16.48 -4.93 -2.03
CA ALA A 111 16.81 -4.53 -0.67
C ALA A 111 16.57 -5.65 0.37
N ILE A 112 17.36 -5.65 1.44
CA ILE A 112 17.03 -6.35 2.67
C ILE A 112 15.90 -5.57 3.38
N GLY A 113 14.70 -6.17 3.46
CA GLY A 113 13.56 -5.62 4.19
C GLY A 113 12.78 -4.52 3.46
N ALA A 114 13.27 -4.05 2.30
CA ALA A 114 12.57 -3.12 1.40
C ALA A 114 12.03 -1.82 2.06
N LYS A 115 12.72 -1.31 3.08
CA LYS A 115 12.39 -0.01 3.69
C LYS A 115 12.57 1.10 2.66
N THR A 116 11.67 2.08 2.66
CA THR A 116 11.81 3.30 1.85
C THR A 116 12.29 4.51 2.64
N SER A 117 12.28 4.44 3.98
CA SER A 117 12.86 5.48 4.84
C SER A 117 14.37 5.61 4.68
N ASP A 118 15.07 4.49 4.57
CA ASP A 118 16.52 4.42 4.62
C ASP A 118 17.05 3.39 3.61
N ARG A 119 18.25 3.65 3.09
CA ARG A 119 18.97 2.64 2.30
C ARG A 119 19.37 1.47 3.19
N THR A 120 18.93 0.27 2.82
CA THR A 120 19.36 -0.98 3.49
C THR A 120 20.49 -1.67 2.74
N GLY A 121 20.90 -2.86 3.17
CA GLY A 121 21.85 -3.68 2.43
C GLY A 121 21.21 -4.34 1.22
N TRP A 122 22.01 -4.65 0.20
CA TRP A 122 21.57 -5.50 -0.91
C TRP A 122 21.33 -6.93 -0.44
N ARG A 123 20.24 -7.52 -0.88
CA ARG A 123 19.83 -8.87 -0.50
C ARG A 123 20.54 -9.91 -1.37
N SER A 124 21.66 -10.43 -0.87
CA SER A 124 22.36 -11.58 -1.48
C SER A 124 21.78 -12.92 -1.00
N ASN A 125 21.21 -13.72 -1.89
CA ASN A 125 20.84 -15.11 -1.59
C ASN A 125 22.08 -16.01 -1.62
N ILE A 126 22.63 -16.34 -0.44
CA ILE A 126 23.84 -17.19 -0.33
C ILE A 126 23.50 -18.64 0.04
N GLN A 127 22.56 -18.86 0.97
CA GLN A 127 22.22 -20.20 1.47
C GLN A 127 20.87 -20.66 0.89
N TYR A 128 20.89 -21.65 -0.01
CA TYR A 128 19.70 -22.17 -0.69
C TYR A 128 18.72 -22.85 0.28
N ASP A 129 19.23 -23.72 1.17
CA ASP A 129 18.41 -24.57 2.04
C ASP A 129 17.59 -23.80 3.09
N LYS A 130 18.01 -22.57 3.41
CA LYS A 130 17.28 -21.72 4.35
C LYS A 130 16.17 -20.88 3.70
N ALA A 131 16.08 -20.89 2.37
CA ALA A 131 15.15 -20.03 1.63
C ALA A 131 14.69 -20.62 0.27
N PRO A 132 14.29 -21.91 0.18
CA PRO A 132 13.97 -22.55 -1.10
C PRO A 132 12.80 -21.88 -1.86
N HIS A 133 11.85 -21.27 -1.14
CA HIS A 133 10.70 -20.55 -1.71
C HIS A 133 10.89 -19.02 -1.79
N LYS A 134 12.07 -18.50 -1.42
CA LYS A 134 12.41 -17.06 -1.41
C LYS A 134 13.67 -16.79 -2.21
N ILE A 135 13.74 -17.37 -3.40
CA ILE A 135 14.83 -17.13 -4.36
C ILE A 135 14.52 -15.82 -5.09
N TRP A 136 14.98 -14.71 -4.53
CA TRP A 136 14.68 -13.36 -5.03
C TRP A 136 15.10 -13.12 -6.48
N PRO A 137 16.25 -13.62 -6.97
CA PRO A 137 16.57 -13.53 -8.40
C PRO A 137 15.53 -14.21 -9.30
N LYS A 138 14.92 -15.33 -8.87
CA LYS A 138 13.86 -15.99 -9.64
C LYS A 138 12.57 -15.17 -9.65
N GLN A 139 12.24 -14.50 -8.54
CA GLN A 139 11.07 -13.61 -8.48
C GLN A 139 11.29 -12.35 -9.33
N TRP A 140 12.49 -11.76 -9.26
CA TRP A 140 12.86 -10.59 -10.09
C TRP A 140 12.70 -10.86 -11.59
N ARG A 141 13.02 -12.08 -12.03
CA ARG A 141 12.85 -12.51 -13.42
C ARG A 141 11.39 -12.45 -13.90
N GLU A 142 10.41 -12.60 -13.01
CA GLU A 142 8.99 -12.61 -13.39
C GLU A 142 8.39 -11.19 -13.51
N ILE A 143 9.03 -10.19 -12.89
CA ILE A 143 8.56 -8.80 -12.82
C ILE A 143 8.19 -8.19 -14.19
N PRO A 144 8.95 -8.41 -15.29
CA PRO A 144 8.56 -7.90 -16.60
C PRO A 144 7.15 -8.35 -17.04
N LEU A 145 6.79 -9.61 -16.80
CA LEU A 145 5.45 -10.11 -17.13
C LEU A 145 4.41 -9.57 -16.16
N GLU A 146 4.75 -9.46 -14.88
CA GLU A 146 3.84 -8.91 -13.86
C GLU A 146 3.47 -7.45 -14.13
N ILE A 147 4.39 -6.63 -14.65
CA ILE A 147 4.12 -5.25 -15.10
C ILE A 147 2.98 -5.23 -16.13
N LEU A 148 3.05 -6.11 -17.13
CA LEU A 148 2.04 -6.20 -18.18
C LEU A 148 0.68 -6.61 -17.62
N GLN A 149 0.65 -7.52 -16.65
CA GLN A 149 -0.59 -7.97 -15.99
C GLN A 149 -1.22 -6.89 -15.11
N CYS A 150 -0.42 -6.06 -14.45
CA CYS A 150 -0.92 -4.95 -13.64
C CYS A 150 -1.49 -3.80 -14.48
N CYS A 151 -0.95 -3.58 -15.69
CA CYS A 151 -1.33 -2.47 -16.56
C CYS A 151 -2.85 -2.41 -16.82
N ASP A 152 -3.46 -3.53 -17.23
CA ASP A 152 -4.89 -3.55 -17.59
C ASP A 152 -5.79 -3.15 -16.42
N ARG A 153 -5.44 -3.56 -15.19
CA ARG A 153 -6.20 -3.22 -13.99
C ARG A 153 -6.13 -1.74 -13.63
N LEU A 154 -5.06 -1.05 -14.02
CA LEU A 154 -4.81 0.36 -13.71
C LEU A 154 -5.41 1.34 -14.73
N LYS A 155 -5.87 0.86 -15.89
CA LYS A 155 -6.46 1.73 -16.94
C LYS A 155 -7.69 2.48 -16.45
N ASP A 156 -8.45 1.86 -15.55
CA ASP A 156 -9.69 2.41 -14.99
C ASP A 156 -9.47 3.11 -13.63
N VAL A 157 -8.21 3.34 -13.24
CA VAL A 157 -7.85 3.86 -11.90
C VAL A 157 -7.25 5.26 -12.01
N GLN A 158 -7.81 6.18 -11.22
CA GLN A 158 -7.29 7.53 -11.05
C GLN A 158 -6.11 7.52 -10.08
N LEU A 159 -5.04 8.25 -10.42
CA LEU A 159 -3.81 8.33 -9.61
C LEU A 159 -3.63 9.75 -9.10
N GLU A 160 -3.54 9.90 -7.78
CA GLU A 160 -3.29 11.16 -7.08
C GLU A 160 -1.93 11.12 -6.35
N ASN A 161 -1.32 12.29 -6.11
CA ASN A 161 -0.08 12.43 -5.35
C ASN A 161 -0.13 13.69 -4.47
N GLN A 162 -0.95 13.66 -3.43
CA GLN A 162 -1.18 14.80 -2.53
C GLN A 162 -1.45 14.35 -1.09
N PRO A 163 -1.46 15.27 -0.11
CA PRO A 163 -1.75 14.92 1.28
C PRO A 163 -3.12 14.25 1.44
N ALA A 164 -3.15 13.11 2.14
CA ALA A 164 -4.34 12.28 2.29
C ALA A 164 -5.54 13.05 2.86
N LEU A 165 -5.33 13.94 3.84
CA LEU A 165 -6.39 14.76 4.46
C LEU A 165 -7.12 15.64 3.43
N GLN A 166 -6.42 16.16 2.41
CA GLN A 166 -7.06 16.94 1.34
C GLN A 166 -7.99 16.09 0.48
N LEU A 167 -7.62 14.83 0.25
CA LEU A 167 -8.47 13.87 -0.45
C LEU A 167 -9.67 13.48 0.38
N LEU A 168 -9.49 13.18 1.67
CA LEU A 168 -10.59 12.80 2.56
C LEU A 168 -11.69 13.88 2.59
N GLU A 169 -11.31 15.16 2.63
CA GLU A 169 -12.29 16.26 2.56
C GLU A 169 -12.98 16.36 1.19
N ARG A 170 -12.22 16.19 0.09
CA ARG A 170 -12.78 16.28 -1.27
C ARG A 170 -13.71 15.12 -1.61
N TYR A 171 -13.48 13.94 -1.05
CA TYR A 171 -14.22 12.70 -1.32
C TYR A 171 -15.33 12.43 -0.30
N ARG A 172 -15.75 13.43 0.48
CA ARG A 172 -16.66 13.28 1.63
C ARG A 172 -18.13 13.09 1.23
N PHE A 173 -18.41 12.02 0.48
CA PHE A 173 -19.72 11.65 -0.04
C PHE A 173 -20.17 10.27 0.48
N PRO A 174 -21.48 10.04 0.69
CA PRO A 174 -22.00 8.78 1.24
C PRO A 174 -21.70 7.52 0.40
N ASP A 175 -21.56 7.66 -0.92
CA ASP A 175 -21.33 6.56 -1.87
C ASP A 175 -19.84 6.19 -2.05
N VAL A 176 -18.94 6.91 -1.39
CA VAL A 176 -17.50 6.64 -1.43
C VAL A 176 -17.10 5.70 -0.31
N CYS A 177 -16.59 4.52 -0.67
CA CYS A 177 -15.92 3.62 0.26
C CYS A 177 -14.44 3.98 0.37
N ILE A 178 -13.97 4.24 1.59
CA ILE A 178 -12.58 4.56 1.90
C ILE A 178 -11.90 3.36 2.55
N TYR A 179 -10.73 2.99 2.05
CA TYR A 179 -9.81 2.07 2.73
C TYR A 179 -8.50 2.78 3.06
N ALA A 180 -8.26 3.06 4.34
CA ALA A 180 -7.04 3.72 4.81
C ALA A 180 -6.08 2.72 5.47
N ASP A 181 -4.81 2.77 5.06
CA ASP A 181 -3.70 2.00 5.65
C ASP A 181 -2.48 2.92 5.86
N PRO A 182 -2.58 3.91 6.78
CA PRO A 182 -1.54 4.90 6.98
C PRO A 182 -0.24 4.27 7.53
N PRO A 183 0.91 4.96 7.46
CA PRO A 183 2.00 4.68 8.37
C PRO A 183 1.49 4.65 9.82
N TYR A 184 1.64 3.52 10.51
CA TYR A 184 1.17 3.40 11.89
C TYR A 184 2.03 4.24 12.84
N LEU A 185 1.47 4.56 14.01
CA LEU A 185 2.15 5.27 15.09
C LEU A 185 3.56 4.72 15.31
N LEU A 186 4.55 5.61 15.38
CA LEU A 186 5.96 5.25 15.40
C LEU A 186 6.30 4.33 16.60
N GLU A 187 5.67 4.55 17.75
CA GLU A 187 5.87 3.74 18.96
C GLU A 187 5.38 2.29 18.82
N THR A 188 4.41 2.06 17.93
CA THR A 188 3.91 0.71 17.61
C THR A 188 4.83 -0.03 16.63
N ARG A 189 5.86 0.65 16.11
CA ARG A 189 6.78 0.15 15.08
C ARG A 189 8.16 -0.06 15.66
N ALA A 190 8.89 -1.02 15.10
CA ALA A 190 10.26 -1.29 15.52
C ALA A 190 11.27 -0.22 15.04
N SER A 191 10.92 0.53 13.99
CA SER A 191 11.73 1.57 13.38
C SER A 191 10.91 2.32 12.32
N ARG A 192 11.40 3.49 11.90
CA ARG A 192 10.98 4.14 10.65
C ARG A 192 11.14 3.19 9.45
N MET A 193 10.15 3.18 8.56
CA MET A 193 10.14 2.32 7.36
C MET A 193 9.68 3.04 6.10
N TYR A 194 8.97 4.17 6.22
CA TYR A 194 8.44 4.93 5.09
C TYR A 194 9.23 6.23 4.91
N LYS A 195 9.32 6.69 3.67
CA LYS A 195 9.98 7.96 3.32
C LYS A 195 9.26 9.16 3.94
N HIS A 196 7.93 9.09 3.96
CA HIS A 196 7.06 10.07 4.60
C HIS A 196 6.40 9.43 5.82
N GLU A 197 6.57 10.03 7.00
CA GLU A 197 5.82 9.66 8.20
C GLU A 197 4.52 10.48 8.27
N MET A 198 3.65 10.19 9.24
CA MET A 198 2.37 10.88 9.38
C MET A 198 2.52 12.34 9.83
N ALA A 199 3.40 12.61 10.79
CA ALA A 199 3.61 13.95 11.32
C ALA A 199 4.33 14.89 10.33
N GLU A 200 3.80 16.10 10.20
CA GLU A 200 4.47 17.22 9.54
C GLU A 200 5.44 17.96 10.49
N GLU A 201 6.25 18.88 9.95
CA GLU A 201 7.18 19.66 10.75
C GLU A 201 6.45 20.52 11.79
N GLY A 202 6.80 20.36 13.07
CA GLY A 202 6.15 21.07 14.17
C GLY A 202 4.90 20.38 14.73
N GLU A 203 4.57 19.17 14.24
CA GLU A 203 3.47 18.34 14.74
C GLU A 203 4.01 17.05 15.40
N THR A 204 3.32 16.56 16.42
CA THR A 204 3.59 15.25 17.02
C THR A 204 2.91 14.12 16.22
N ASP A 205 3.46 12.91 16.32
CA ASP A 205 2.86 11.74 15.66
C ASP A 205 1.40 11.51 16.11
N GLU A 206 1.11 11.68 17.41
CA GLU A 206 -0.24 11.56 17.96
C GLU A 206 -1.21 12.60 17.37
N GLU A 207 -0.81 13.86 17.24
CA GLU A 207 -1.64 14.92 16.65
C GLU A 207 -1.98 14.65 15.18
N ALA A 208 -0.99 14.21 14.40
CA ALA A 208 -1.18 13.85 13.00
C ALA A 208 -2.18 12.68 12.85
N HIS A 209 -2.05 11.68 13.72
CA HIS A 209 -2.95 10.55 13.77
C HIS A 209 -4.36 10.97 14.21
N LEU A 210 -4.52 11.84 15.20
CA LEU A 210 -5.83 12.36 15.62
C LEU A 210 -6.55 13.10 14.48
N LYS A 211 -5.84 13.94 13.72
CA LYS A 211 -6.41 14.62 12.53
C LYS A 211 -6.90 13.63 11.48
N LEU A 212 -6.15 12.55 11.23
CA LEU A 212 -6.59 11.48 10.33
C LEU A 212 -7.85 10.79 10.86
N LEU A 213 -7.86 10.42 12.14
CA LEU A 213 -9.01 9.76 12.76
C LEU A 213 -10.26 10.64 12.69
N ASP A 214 -10.13 11.94 12.95
CA ASP A 214 -11.22 12.90 12.84
C ASP A 214 -11.74 13.03 11.42
N ALA A 215 -10.85 13.10 10.42
CA ALA A 215 -11.25 13.17 9.02
C ALA A 215 -11.97 11.90 8.54
N LEU A 216 -11.49 10.72 8.96
CA LEU A 216 -12.12 9.44 8.63
C LEU A 216 -13.49 9.28 9.33
N ASP A 217 -13.62 9.73 10.57
CA ASP A 217 -14.87 9.69 11.34
C ASP A 217 -15.92 10.70 10.86
N ALA A 218 -15.48 11.81 10.27
CA ALA A 218 -16.36 12.78 9.63
C ALA A 218 -16.89 12.34 8.25
N HIS A 219 -16.35 11.26 7.66
CA HIS A 219 -16.79 10.77 6.36
C HIS A 219 -18.20 10.14 6.47
N PRO A 220 -19.18 10.55 5.63
CA PRO A 220 -20.55 10.06 5.72
C PRO A 220 -20.74 8.66 5.10
N GLY A 221 -19.77 8.15 4.35
CA GLY A 221 -19.82 6.86 3.69
C GLY A 221 -19.06 5.75 4.44
N PRO A 222 -18.90 4.57 3.81
CA PRO A 222 -18.15 3.45 4.38
C PRO A 222 -16.65 3.77 4.57
N VAL A 223 -16.10 3.43 5.74
CA VAL A 223 -14.66 3.54 6.01
C VAL A 223 -14.12 2.30 6.70
N LEU A 224 -12.99 1.82 6.18
CA LEU A 224 -12.17 0.78 6.77
C LEU A 224 -10.77 1.33 7.04
N LEU A 225 -10.26 1.17 8.25
CA LEU A 225 -8.94 1.64 8.68
C LEU A 225 -8.10 0.47 9.21
N SER A 226 -6.91 0.24 8.64
CA SER A 226 -5.92 -0.71 9.15
C SER A 226 -4.93 -0.04 10.12
N GLY A 227 -4.48 -0.79 11.13
CA GLY A 227 -3.54 -0.30 12.13
C GLY A 227 -3.11 -1.37 13.15
N TYR A 228 -2.33 -0.94 14.14
CA TYR A 228 -2.06 -1.71 15.36
C TYR A 228 -2.86 -1.18 16.52
N SER A 229 -3.23 -2.06 17.46
CA SER A 229 -3.92 -1.64 18.68
C SER A 229 -3.11 -0.56 19.39
N HIS A 230 -3.79 0.51 19.75
CA HIS A 230 -3.18 1.65 20.42
C HIS A 230 -4.26 2.37 21.24
N PRO A 231 -4.00 2.78 22.49
CA PRO A 231 -4.99 3.49 23.31
C PRO A 231 -5.61 4.70 22.60
N LEU A 232 -4.81 5.49 21.87
CA LEU A 232 -5.30 6.63 21.08
C LEU A 232 -6.40 6.22 20.09
N TYR A 233 -6.19 5.13 19.35
CA TYR A 233 -7.15 4.63 18.37
C TYR A 233 -8.35 3.98 19.05
N ASP A 234 -8.10 3.14 20.06
CA ASP A 234 -9.12 2.38 20.76
C ASP A 234 -10.09 3.31 21.51
N GLU A 235 -9.59 4.43 22.07
CA GLU A 235 -10.43 5.46 22.71
C GLU A 235 -11.17 6.34 21.69
N ARG A 236 -10.46 6.84 20.66
CA ARG A 236 -11.04 7.75 19.66
C ARG A 236 -12.09 7.09 18.78
N LEU A 237 -11.92 5.80 18.46
CA LEU A 237 -12.80 5.02 17.58
C LEU A 237 -13.63 3.99 18.35
N LYS A 238 -13.89 4.19 19.65
CA LYS A 238 -14.65 3.23 20.48
C LYS A 238 -16.06 2.90 19.97
N HIS A 239 -16.64 3.76 19.13
CA HIS A 239 -17.95 3.57 18.48
C HIS A 239 -17.85 2.85 17.13
N TRP A 240 -16.65 2.58 16.62
CA TRP A 240 -16.41 1.78 15.43
C TRP A 240 -16.32 0.30 15.80
N GLN A 241 -16.67 -0.57 14.86
CA GLN A 241 -16.43 -1.99 15.01
C GLN A 241 -14.92 -2.28 14.88
N ARG A 242 -14.38 -3.11 15.77
CA ARG A 242 -12.96 -3.46 15.81
C ARG A 242 -12.77 -4.95 15.60
N ASN A 243 -12.11 -5.32 14.49
CA ASN A 243 -11.82 -6.71 14.14
C ASN A 243 -10.32 -6.96 14.17
N GLU A 244 -9.90 -8.07 14.77
CA GLU A 244 -8.49 -8.44 14.87
C GLU A 244 -8.14 -9.62 13.97
N ARG A 245 -6.90 -9.66 13.51
CA ARG A 245 -6.34 -10.83 12.84
C ARG A 245 -4.87 -11.02 13.21
N ALA A 246 -4.53 -12.23 13.60
CA ALA A 246 -3.14 -12.63 13.79
C ALA A 246 -2.37 -12.52 12.46
N ALA A 247 -1.26 -11.80 12.51
CA ALA A 247 -0.31 -11.61 11.44
C ALA A 247 1.10 -11.98 11.91
N THR A 248 2.01 -12.16 10.97
CA THR A 248 3.41 -12.43 11.25
C THR A 248 4.25 -11.25 10.77
N ALA A 249 4.98 -10.60 11.68
CA ALA A 249 5.89 -9.52 11.33
C ALA A 249 7.18 -10.03 10.71
N ASP A 250 8.00 -9.09 10.21
CA ASP A 250 9.39 -9.35 9.87
C ASP A 250 10.11 -10.04 11.03
N ARG A 251 10.78 -11.16 10.72
CA ARG A 251 11.46 -12.09 11.66
C ARG A 251 10.55 -13.00 12.50
N GLY A 252 9.28 -13.17 12.12
CA GLY A 252 8.44 -14.23 12.70
C GLY A 252 7.79 -13.89 14.03
N LYS A 253 7.87 -12.63 14.48
CA LYS A 253 7.18 -12.20 15.70
C LYS A 253 5.67 -12.12 15.44
N PRO A 254 4.82 -12.67 16.33
CA PRO A 254 3.38 -12.48 16.22
C PRO A 254 3.06 -10.99 16.34
N ARG A 255 2.19 -10.50 15.45
CA ARG A 255 1.56 -9.19 15.55
C ARG A 255 0.07 -9.34 15.36
N ILE A 256 -0.69 -8.49 16.03
CA ILE A 256 -2.13 -8.42 15.85
C ILE A 256 -2.40 -7.19 15.00
N GLU A 257 -2.89 -7.41 13.79
CA GLU A 257 -3.39 -6.34 12.92
C GLU A 257 -4.84 -6.09 13.31
N VAL A 258 -5.21 -4.81 13.39
CA VAL A 258 -6.54 -4.37 13.74
C VAL A 258 -7.16 -3.67 12.53
N LEU A 259 -8.42 -3.97 12.28
CA LEU A 259 -9.25 -3.31 11.29
C LEU A 259 -10.42 -2.63 12.01
N TRP A 260 -10.45 -1.30 11.98
CA TRP A 260 -11.59 -0.51 12.44
C TRP A 260 -12.54 -0.28 11.26
N ILE A 261 -13.82 -0.51 11.49
CA ILE A 261 -14.89 -0.41 10.51
C ILE A 261 -15.93 0.57 11.05
N ASN A 262 -16.20 1.65 10.32
CA ASN A 262 -17.14 2.66 10.81
C ASN A 262 -18.58 2.12 10.86
N PRO A 263 -19.48 2.76 11.62
CA PRO A 263 -20.87 2.29 11.75
C PRO A 263 -21.61 2.16 10.42
N VAL A 264 -21.30 3.01 9.44
CA VAL A 264 -21.89 2.97 8.08
C VAL A 264 -21.49 1.67 7.38
N ALA A 265 -20.19 1.40 7.28
CA ALA A 265 -19.69 0.18 6.65
C ALA A 265 -20.22 -1.06 7.38
N ALA A 266 -20.17 -1.08 8.71
CA ALA A 266 -20.62 -2.22 9.52
C ALA A 266 -22.12 -2.54 9.34
N GLY A 267 -22.97 -1.53 9.15
CA GLY A 267 -24.41 -1.70 8.93
C GLY A 267 -24.78 -2.24 7.54
N GLU A 268 -23.89 -2.07 6.56
CA GLU A 268 -24.15 -2.40 5.15
C GLU A 268 -23.46 -3.70 4.69
N VAL A 269 -22.51 -4.25 5.47
CA VAL A 269 -21.84 -5.52 5.12
C VAL A 269 -22.87 -6.65 4.99
N GLY A 270 -22.89 -7.30 3.82
CA GLY A 270 -23.78 -8.43 3.52
C GLY A 270 -25.14 -8.05 2.94
N GLN A 271 -25.44 -6.75 2.77
CA GLN A 271 -26.60 -6.32 1.99
C GLN A 271 -26.25 -6.42 0.50
N LEU A 272 -26.70 -7.49 -0.17
CA LEU A 272 -26.66 -7.55 -1.64
C LEU A 272 -27.54 -6.41 -2.18
N GLN A 273 -26.97 -5.49 -2.96
CA GLN A 273 -27.77 -4.52 -3.71
C GLN A 273 -28.64 -5.31 -4.71
N LEU A 274 -29.92 -5.46 -4.38
CA LEU A 274 -30.96 -5.95 -5.28
C LEU A 274 -31.32 -4.81 -6.24
N PHE A 275 -30.52 -4.60 -7.28
CA PHE A 275 -30.91 -3.77 -8.43
C PHE A 275 -30.43 -4.40 -9.73
#